data_AF-A0A1Q5SYI5-F1
#
_entry.id   AF-A0A1Q5SYI5-F1
#
_cell.length_a   1.000
_cell.length_b   1.000
_cell.length_c   1.000
_cell.angle_alpha   90.00
_cell.angle_beta   90.00
_cell.angle_gamma   90.00
#
_symmetry.space_group_name_H-M   'P 1'
#
loop_
_entity.id
_entity.type
_entity.pdbx_description
1 polymer ?
#
loop_
_entity_poly.entity_id
_entity_poly.type
_entity_poly.pdbx_seq_one_letter_code
_entity_poly.pdbx_strand_id
1 'polypeptide(L)'
;MLLGEFNGDAIFHAIEEKVHNGEPLTPEETMKLILVPLMHTRFDRQTMIEKTIELAKTIGDEPKQLHIIAGVLTATDKFIDRSYAEKVKEWIKMNKVFRLLVEELEQEREEMLKKVMQEKEQAIKQTEKRKAIEIAKNLLDVLPIHEIAKRTGLTVAEVADLAKEMDNHQPPIQ
;
A
#
# COMPACT_ATOMS: atom_id res chain seq x y z
N MET A 1 15.36 -31.49 4.88
CA MET A 1 16.76 -31.01 4.84
C MET A 1 16.90 -29.99 5.96
N LEU A 2 17.76 -30.25 6.94
CA LEU A 2 17.93 -29.41 8.12
C LEU A 2 19.04 -28.39 7.80
N LEU A 3 18.80 -27.09 7.95
CA LEU A 3 19.81 -26.06 7.64
C LEU A 3 21.13 -26.24 8.42
N GLY A 4 21.08 -26.91 9.57
CA GLY A 4 22.25 -27.25 10.40
C GLY A 4 23.23 -28.27 9.80
N GLU A 5 22.92 -28.87 8.65
CA GLU A 5 23.85 -29.76 7.92
C GLU A 5 24.80 -28.99 7.00
N PHE A 6 24.51 -27.72 6.73
CA PHE A 6 25.33 -26.87 5.88
C PHE A 6 26.40 -26.13 6.70
N ASN A 7 27.61 -26.09 6.16
CA ASN A 7 28.72 -25.32 6.73
C ASN A 7 28.54 -23.83 6.39
N GLY A 8 27.90 -23.09 7.29
CA GLY A 8 27.63 -21.67 7.15
C GLY A 8 28.91 -20.82 7.10
N ASP A 9 29.96 -21.22 7.80
CA ASP A 9 31.24 -20.49 7.80
C ASP A 9 31.91 -20.53 6.42
N ALA A 10 31.94 -21.71 5.79
CA ALA A 10 32.51 -21.88 4.44
C ALA A 10 31.68 -21.13 3.38
N ILE A 11 30.36 -21.20 3.49
CA ILE A 11 29.43 -20.50 2.58
C ILE A 11 29.58 -18.99 2.74
N PHE A 12 29.62 -18.48 3.98
CA PHE A 12 29.81 -17.06 4.25
C PHE A 12 31.12 -16.57 3.66
N HIS A 13 32.22 -17.28 3.90
CA HIS A 13 33.54 -16.86 3.41
C HIS A 13 33.63 -16.82 1.89
N ALA A 14 33.08 -17.81 1.19
CA ALA A 14 33.06 -17.83 -0.27
C ALA A 14 32.25 -16.65 -0.85
N ILE A 15 31.13 -16.31 -0.22
CA ILE A 15 30.30 -15.18 -0.64
C ILE A 15 30.98 -13.85 -0.27
N GLU A 16 31.62 -13.76 0.89
CA GLU A 16 32.37 -12.59 1.34
C GLU A 16 33.51 -12.22 0.37
N GLU A 17 34.32 -13.20 -0.03
CA GLU A 17 35.38 -13.00 -1.03
C GLU A 17 34.82 -12.46 -2.35
N LYS A 18 33.72 -13.06 -2.81
CA LYS A 18 33.02 -12.65 -4.04
C LYS A 18 32.52 -11.20 -3.97
N VAL A 19 31.86 -10.83 -2.87
CA VAL A 19 31.38 -9.46 -2.63
C VAL A 19 32.55 -8.47 -2.58
N HIS A 20 33.65 -8.81 -1.90
CA HIS A 20 34.84 -7.96 -1.83
C HIS A 20 35.52 -7.78 -3.19
N ASN A 21 35.46 -8.78 -4.07
CA ASN A 21 35.93 -8.69 -5.45
C ASN A 21 34.99 -7.90 -6.38
N GLY A 22 33.84 -7.43 -5.89
CA GLY A 22 32.84 -6.72 -6.67
C GLY A 22 32.05 -7.62 -7.64
N GLU A 23 32.10 -8.93 -7.44
CA GLU A 23 31.40 -9.89 -8.28
C GLU A 23 29.92 -10.00 -7.90
N PRO A 24 29.00 -10.12 -8.88
CA PRO A 24 27.57 -10.21 -8.59
C PRO A 24 27.22 -11.57 -7.97
N LEU A 25 26.37 -11.54 -6.93
CA LEU A 25 25.80 -12.74 -6.36
C LEU A 25 24.70 -13.33 -7.25
N THR A 26 24.75 -14.63 -7.47
CA THR A 26 23.69 -15.42 -8.09
C THR A 26 22.46 -15.49 -7.18
N PRO A 27 21.28 -15.86 -7.71
CA PRO A 27 20.10 -16.10 -6.88
C PRO A 27 20.33 -17.17 -5.80
N GLU A 28 21.08 -18.22 -6.12
CA GLU A 28 21.41 -19.28 -5.17
C GLU A 28 22.32 -18.77 -4.04
N GLU A 29 23.37 -18.02 -4.37
CA GLU A 29 24.26 -17.40 -3.38
C GLU A 29 23.53 -16.38 -2.52
N THR A 30 22.61 -15.60 -3.11
CA THR A 30 21.74 -14.67 -2.39
C THR A 30 20.91 -15.41 -1.33
N MET A 31 20.24 -16.49 -1.72
CA MET A 31 19.46 -17.32 -0.79
C MET A 31 20.33 -17.99 0.26
N LYS A 32 21.52 -18.48 -0.12
CA LYS A 32 22.49 -19.04 0.81
C LYS A 32 22.90 -18.01 1.85
N LEU A 33 23.25 -16.79 1.45
CA LEU A 33 23.64 -15.71 2.36
C LEU A 33 22.53 -15.36 3.36
N ILE A 34 21.28 -15.27 2.91
CA ILE A 34 20.11 -15.04 3.77
C ILE A 34 20.00 -16.11 4.88
N LEU A 35 20.32 -17.35 4.52
CA LEU A 35 20.17 -18.50 5.40
C LEU A 35 21.42 -18.81 6.24
N VAL A 36 22.59 -18.21 5.95
CA VAL A 36 23.85 -18.42 6.68
C VAL A 36 23.67 -18.35 8.21
N PRO A 37 22.94 -17.37 8.79
CA PRO A 37 22.75 -17.29 10.24
C PRO A 37 22.00 -18.49 10.87
N LEU A 38 21.33 -19.31 10.05
CA LEU A 38 20.60 -20.51 10.48
C LEU A 38 21.39 -21.80 10.26
N MET A 39 22.53 -21.74 9.56
CA MET A 39 23.40 -22.87 9.25
C MET A 39 24.35 -23.20 10.41
N HIS A 40 25.10 -24.29 10.29
CA HIS A 40 26.15 -24.61 11.25
C HIS A 40 27.29 -23.61 11.16
N THR A 41 27.70 -23.06 12.30
CA THR A 41 28.76 -22.05 12.41
C THR A 41 29.50 -22.23 13.73
N ARG A 42 30.77 -21.83 13.77
CA ARG A 42 31.55 -21.71 15.01
C ARG A 42 31.20 -20.48 15.84
N PHE A 43 30.51 -19.50 15.26
CA PHE A 43 30.12 -18.27 15.92
C PHE A 43 28.76 -18.43 16.60
N ASP A 44 28.45 -17.59 17.59
CA ASP A 44 27.08 -17.51 18.10
C ASP A 44 26.15 -16.92 17.02
N ARG A 45 24.84 -17.18 17.16
CA ARG A 45 23.85 -16.78 16.16
C ARG A 45 23.83 -15.27 15.94
N GLN A 46 23.91 -14.47 17.00
CA GLN A 46 23.83 -13.02 16.90
C GLN A 46 25.05 -12.47 16.12
N THR A 47 26.25 -12.97 16.41
CA THR A 47 27.46 -12.62 15.65
C THR A 47 27.32 -12.95 14.16
N MET A 48 26.74 -14.09 13.80
CA MET A 48 26.52 -14.42 12.38
C MET A 48 25.46 -13.55 11.70
N ILE A 49 24.41 -13.16 12.42
CA ILE A 49 23.42 -12.21 11.92
C ILE A 49 24.09 -10.87 11.61
N GLU A 50 24.88 -10.36 12.55
CA GLU A 50 25.60 -9.10 12.39
C GLU A 50 26.55 -9.15 11.20
N LYS A 51 27.41 -10.17 11.12
CA LYS A 51 28.34 -10.37 10.00
C LYS A 51 27.63 -10.43 8.65
N THR A 52 26.53 -11.18 8.57
CA THR A 52 25.76 -11.33 7.33
C THR A 52 25.13 -10.01 6.89
N ILE A 53 24.57 -9.25 7.83
CA ILE A 53 23.96 -7.94 7.53
C ILE A 53 25.04 -6.91 7.15
N GLU A 54 26.16 -6.86 7.85
CA GLU A 54 27.25 -5.93 7.51
C GLU A 54 27.87 -6.25 6.15
N LEU A 55 28.01 -7.53 5.80
CA LEU A 55 28.41 -7.92 4.43
C LEU A 55 27.36 -7.48 3.40
N ALA A 56 26.07 -7.69 3.67
CA ALA A 56 25.02 -7.28 2.74
C ALA A 56 25.00 -5.75 2.50
N LYS A 57 25.36 -4.95 3.51
CA LYS A 57 25.48 -3.48 3.40
C LYS A 57 26.61 -3.02 2.47
N THR A 58 27.57 -3.87 2.11
CA THR A 58 28.64 -3.51 1.16
C THR A 58 28.27 -3.80 -0.30
N ILE A 59 27.18 -4.54 -0.54
CA ILE A 59 26.68 -4.85 -1.88
C ILE A 59 26.13 -3.57 -2.54
N GLY A 60 26.69 -3.19 -3.70
CA GLY A 60 26.30 -1.95 -4.41
C GLY A 60 24.94 -2.00 -5.12
N ASP A 61 24.41 -3.19 -5.39
CA ASP A 61 23.06 -3.38 -5.92
C ASP A 61 22.04 -3.16 -4.79
N GLU A 62 21.52 -1.93 -4.67
CA GLU A 62 20.60 -1.53 -3.60
C GLU A 62 19.35 -2.44 -3.48
N PRO A 63 18.64 -2.81 -4.57
CA PRO A 63 17.54 -3.77 -4.49
C PRO A 63 17.96 -5.13 -3.90
N LYS A 64 19.11 -5.67 -4.31
CA LYS A 64 19.60 -6.97 -3.81
C LYS A 64 20.08 -6.89 -2.37
N GLN A 65 20.76 -5.80 -2.02
CA GLN A 65 21.15 -5.47 -0.65
C GLN A 65 19.92 -5.45 0.27
N LEU A 66 18.87 -4.71 -0.11
CA LEU A 66 17.64 -4.64 0.66
C LEU A 66 16.97 -6.00 0.77
N HIS A 67 16.92 -6.78 -0.31
CA HIS A 67 16.39 -8.14 -0.31
C HIS A 67 17.12 -9.03 0.70
N ILE A 68 18.46 -9.05 0.68
CA ILE A 68 19.24 -9.89 1.59
C ILE A 68 19.00 -9.47 3.04
N ILE A 69 19.08 -8.17 3.34
CA ILE A 69 18.92 -7.67 4.71
C ILE A 69 17.51 -7.99 5.23
N ALA A 70 16.47 -7.72 4.44
CA ALA A 70 15.08 -8.07 4.81
C ALA A 70 14.90 -9.59 4.98
N GLY A 71 15.53 -10.38 4.12
CA GLY A 71 15.55 -11.84 4.20
C GLY A 71 16.18 -12.34 5.49
N VAL A 72 17.35 -11.80 5.87
CA VAL A 72 18.04 -12.16 7.13
C VAL A 72 17.20 -11.78 8.33
N LEU A 73 16.65 -10.55 8.37
CA LEU A 73 15.76 -10.11 9.46
C LEU A 73 14.57 -11.06 9.62
N THR A 74 13.95 -11.48 8.51
CA THR A 74 12.81 -12.38 8.53
C THR A 74 13.20 -13.80 8.95
N ALA A 75 14.29 -14.33 8.40
CA ALA A 75 14.76 -15.68 8.70
C ALA A 75 15.20 -15.83 10.16
N THR A 76 15.63 -14.73 10.78
CA THR A 76 16.24 -14.71 12.11
C THR A 76 15.40 -14.02 13.17
N ASP A 77 14.14 -13.66 12.88
CA ASP A 77 13.23 -12.91 13.76
C ASP A 77 13.15 -13.46 15.19
N LYS A 78 13.19 -14.80 15.36
CA LYS A 78 13.16 -15.45 16.68
C LYS A 78 14.48 -15.39 17.46
N PHE A 79 15.60 -15.07 16.81
CA PHE A 79 16.95 -15.17 17.35
C PHE A 79 17.69 -13.84 17.40
N ILE A 80 17.35 -12.91 16.50
CA ILE A 80 17.99 -11.61 16.40
C ILE A 80 17.72 -10.77 17.65
N ASP A 81 18.74 -10.08 18.13
CA ASP A 81 18.57 -9.07 19.16
C ASP A 81 17.63 -7.96 18.67
N ARG A 82 16.63 -7.63 19.49
CA ARG A 82 15.63 -6.63 19.12
C ARG A 82 16.23 -5.25 18.92
N SER A 83 17.20 -4.85 19.74
CA SER A 83 17.84 -3.53 19.62
C SER A 83 18.65 -3.43 18.33
N TYR A 84 19.29 -4.52 17.92
CA TYR A 84 20.00 -4.62 16.65
C TYR A 84 19.04 -4.61 15.46
N ALA A 85 17.96 -5.39 15.51
CA ALA A 85 16.93 -5.40 14.47
C ALA A 85 16.36 -3.99 14.21
N GLU A 86 16.09 -3.22 15.27
CA GLU A 86 15.62 -1.82 15.12
C GLU A 86 16.67 -0.92 14.47
N LYS A 87 17.96 -1.05 14.80
CA LYS A 87 19.03 -0.30 14.11
C LYS A 87 19.09 -0.61 12.61
N VAL A 88 18.91 -1.87 12.25
CA VAL A 88 18.89 -2.30 10.84
C VAL A 88 17.66 -1.74 10.12
N LYS A 89 16.48 -1.75 10.76
CA LYS A 89 15.26 -1.15 10.20
C LYS A 89 15.42 0.35 9.96
N GLU A 90 16.02 1.08 10.90
CA GLU A 90 16.29 2.52 10.71
C GLU A 90 17.25 2.75 9.54
N TRP A 91 18.27 1.91 9.40
CA TRP A 91 19.16 1.96 8.24
C TRP A 91 18.41 1.68 6.93
N ILE A 92 17.49 0.71 6.89
CA ILE A 92 16.64 0.42 5.72
C ILE A 92 15.78 1.63 5.34
N LYS A 93 15.21 2.36 6.31
CA LYS A 93 14.42 3.57 6.03
C LYS A 93 15.24 4.66 5.34
N MET A 94 16.55 4.69 5.56
CA MET A 94 17.49 5.58 4.88
C MET A 94 17.95 5.07 3.51
N ASN A 95 17.59 3.84 3.11
CA ASN A 95 17.91 3.32 1.78
C ASN A 95 17.07 4.04 0.71
N LYS A 96 17.70 4.38 -0.43
CA LYS A 96 17.06 5.17 -1.48
C LYS A 96 15.96 4.37 -2.20
N VAL A 97 16.22 3.11 -2.56
CA VAL A 97 15.21 2.23 -3.17
C VAL A 97 13.98 2.10 -2.27
N PHE A 98 14.19 1.90 -0.97
CA PHE A 98 13.08 1.81 -0.02
C PHE A 98 12.26 3.11 0.04
N ARG A 99 12.92 4.29 0.09
CA ARG A 99 12.22 5.58 0.08
C ARG A 99 11.38 5.78 -1.18
N LEU A 100 11.93 5.49 -2.36
CA LEU A 100 11.20 5.64 -3.62
C LEU A 100 9.94 4.76 -3.63
N LEU A 101 10.03 3.53 -3.14
CA LEU A 101 8.87 2.64 -3.02
C LEU A 101 7.82 3.19 -2.06
N VAL A 102 8.24 3.72 -0.90
CA VAL A 102 7.30 4.32 0.06
C VAL A 102 6.64 5.57 -0.52
N GLU A 103 7.38 6.43 -1.21
CA GLU A 103 6.85 7.61 -1.88
C GLU A 103 5.80 7.24 -2.95
N GLU A 104 6.05 6.20 -3.75
CA GLU A 104 5.07 5.68 -4.73
C GLU A 104 3.79 5.20 -4.04
N LEU A 105 3.91 4.42 -2.96
CA LEU A 105 2.75 3.93 -2.19
C LEU A 105 1.96 5.06 -1.52
N GLU A 106 2.63 6.10 -1.02
CA GLU A 106 1.98 7.27 -0.44
C GLU A 106 1.20 8.06 -1.50
N GLN A 107 1.77 8.23 -2.69
CA GLN A 107 1.09 8.88 -3.82
C GLN A 107 -0.15 8.10 -4.25
N GLU A 108 -0.04 6.78 -4.44
CA GLU A 108 -1.18 5.92 -4.78
C GLU A 108 -2.28 5.99 -3.71
N ARG A 109 -1.89 5.99 -2.43
CA ARG A 109 -2.82 6.15 -1.31
C ARG A 109 -3.53 7.49 -1.36
N GLU A 110 -2.82 8.60 -1.60
CA GLU A 110 -3.43 9.92 -1.71
C GLU A 110 -4.41 10.02 -2.87
N GLU A 111 -4.07 9.44 -4.03
CA GLU A 111 -4.97 9.39 -5.18
C GLU A 111 -6.23 8.58 -4.88
N MET A 112 -6.11 7.43 -4.22
CA MET A 112 -7.25 6.66 -3.77
C MET A 112 -8.12 7.45 -2.79
N LEU A 113 -7.54 8.14 -1.81
CA LEU A 113 -8.31 8.99 -0.89
C LEU A 113 -9.06 10.10 -1.64
N LYS A 114 -8.42 10.77 -2.61
CA LYS A 114 -9.07 11.80 -3.43
C LYS A 114 -10.26 11.25 -4.20
N LYS A 115 -10.13 10.09 -4.84
CA LYS A 115 -11.22 9.42 -5.56
C LYS A 115 -12.38 9.07 -4.62
N VAL A 116 -12.09 8.43 -3.48
CA VAL A 116 -13.11 8.09 -2.48
C VAL A 116 -13.83 9.34 -1.96
N MET A 117 -13.11 10.44 -1.73
CA MET A 117 -13.73 11.70 -1.29
C MET A 117 -14.62 12.31 -2.38
N GLN A 118 -14.20 12.28 -3.65
CA GLN A 118 -15.00 12.76 -4.77
C GLN A 118 -16.28 11.93 -4.97
N GLU A 119 -16.16 10.61 -4.90
CA GLU A 119 -17.31 9.70 -4.99
C GLU A 119 -18.30 9.93 -3.85
N LYS A 120 -17.79 10.10 -2.62
CA LYS A 120 -18.62 10.42 -1.45
C LYS A 120 -19.36 11.75 -1.63
N GLU A 121 -18.67 12.78 -2.10
CA GLU A 121 -19.27 14.10 -2.35
C GLU A 121 -20.36 14.02 -3.44
N GLN A 122 -20.11 13.29 -4.51
CA GLN A 122 -21.10 13.07 -5.57
C GLN A 122 -22.31 12.27 -5.05
N ALA A 123 -22.09 11.25 -4.23
CA ALA A 123 -23.17 10.46 -3.63
C ALA A 123 -24.05 11.30 -2.67
N ILE A 124 -23.43 12.20 -1.90
CA ILE A 124 -24.15 13.16 -1.04
C ILE A 124 -25.00 14.09 -1.92
N LYS A 125 -24.41 14.73 -2.94
CA LYS A 125 -25.13 15.62 -3.86
C LYS A 125 -26.28 14.93 -4.58
N GLN A 126 -26.09 13.69 -5.03
CA GLN A 126 -27.14 12.90 -5.66
C GLN A 126 -28.26 12.56 -4.67
N THR A 127 -27.93 12.25 -3.42
CA THR A 127 -28.90 11.96 -2.38
C THR A 127 -29.72 13.20 -2.03
N GLU A 128 -29.08 14.36 -1.90
CA GLU A 128 -29.75 15.64 -1.69
C GLU A 128 -30.64 16.01 -2.87
N LYS A 129 -30.14 15.87 -4.11
CA LYS A 129 -30.93 16.11 -5.32
C LYS A 129 -32.14 15.19 -5.41
N ARG A 130 -32.00 13.91 -5.08
CA ARG A 130 -33.13 12.95 -5.04
C ARG A 130 -34.18 13.37 -4.03
N LYS A 131 -33.78 13.77 -2.82
CA LYS A 131 -34.70 14.29 -1.79
C LYS A 131 -35.42 15.56 -2.25
N ALA A 132 -34.69 16.49 -2.90
CA ALA A 132 -35.28 17.71 -3.44
C ALA A 132 -36.31 17.41 -4.54
N ILE A 133 -36.04 16.44 -5.42
CA ILE A 133 -36.98 15.99 -6.46
C ILE A 133 -38.22 15.35 -5.82
N GLU A 134 -38.05 14.49 -4.81
CA GLU A 134 -39.17 13.85 -4.10
C GLU A 134 -40.09 14.88 -3.43
N ILE A 135 -39.51 15.87 -2.74
CA ILE A 135 -40.27 16.98 -2.15
C ILE A 135 -40.97 17.79 -3.23
N ALA A 136 -40.31 18.08 -4.36
CA ALA A 136 -40.91 18.83 -5.46
C ALA A 136 -42.14 18.11 -6.03
N LYS A 137 -42.03 16.80 -6.30
CA LYS A 137 -43.13 15.98 -6.79
C LYS A 137 -44.36 16.01 -5.88
N ASN A 138 -44.14 15.90 -4.57
CA ASN A 138 -45.23 15.94 -3.58
C ASN A 138 -45.91 17.32 -3.46
N LEU A 139 -45.26 18.40 -3.92
CA LEU A 139 -45.78 19.77 -3.82
C LEU A 139 -46.43 20.27 -5.11
N LEU A 140 -46.27 19.58 -6.24
CA LEU A 140 -46.79 20.02 -7.55
C LEU A 140 -48.31 20.21 -7.58
N ASP A 141 -49.05 19.43 -6.80
CA ASP A 141 -50.51 19.52 -6.70
C ASP A 141 -50.99 20.62 -5.75
N VAL A 142 -50.08 21.25 -5.01
CA VAL A 142 -50.41 22.16 -3.89
C VAL A 142 -49.83 23.56 -4.08
N LEU A 143 -48.67 23.68 -4.72
CA LEU A 143 -47.93 24.93 -4.86
C LEU A 143 -47.56 25.22 -6.32
N PRO A 144 -47.47 26.50 -6.72
CA PRO A 144 -46.98 26.87 -8.05
C PRO A 144 -45.49 26.59 -8.21
N ILE A 145 -45.07 26.27 -9.45
CA ILE A 145 -43.70 25.86 -9.83
C ILE A 145 -42.60 26.78 -9.24
N HIS A 146 -42.80 28.10 -9.26
CA HIS A 146 -41.82 29.06 -8.78
C HIS A 146 -41.62 29.01 -7.24
N GLU A 147 -42.66 28.70 -6.46
CA GLU A 147 -42.53 28.52 -5.00
C GLU A 147 -41.89 27.17 -4.67
N ILE A 148 -42.18 26.12 -5.43
CA ILE A 148 -41.54 24.81 -5.26
C ILE A 148 -40.04 24.93 -5.51
N ALA A 149 -39.63 25.56 -6.61
CA ALA A 149 -38.23 25.83 -6.94
C ALA A 149 -37.50 26.55 -5.79
N LYS A 150 -38.14 27.57 -5.19
CA LYS A 150 -37.58 28.30 -4.05
C LYS A 150 -37.43 27.44 -2.80
N ARG A 151 -38.35 26.50 -2.54
CA ARG A 151 -38.36 25.64 -1.34
C ARG A 151 -37.43 24.42 -1.46
N THR A 152 -37.25 23.88 -2.65
CA THR A 152 -36.44 22.67 -2.88
C THR A 152 -35.03 22.99 -3.36
N GLY A 153 -34.77 24.22 -3.78
CA GLY A 153 -33.48 24.64 -4.36
C GLY A 153 -33.27 24.14 -5.79
N LEU A 154 -34.28 23.54 -6.42
CA LEU A 154 -34.28 23.18 -7.83
C LEU A 154 -34.53 24.42 -8.70
N THR A 155 -34.11 24.37 -9.96
CA THR A 155 -34.44 25.42 -10.93
C THR A 155 -35.91 25.34 -11.36
N VAL A 156 -36.48 26.47 -11.77
CA VAL A 156 -37.86 26.52 -12.31
C VAL A 156 -38.03 25.59 -13.50
N ALA A 157 -37.00 25.45 -14.35
CA ALA A 157 -36.99 24.53 -15.48
C ALA A 157 -37.04 23.06 -15.01
N GLU A 158 -36.19 22.66 -14.04
CA GLU A 158 -36.19 21.31 -13.48
C GLU A 158 -37.56 20.95 -12.88
N VAL A 159 -38.20 21.87 -12.15
CA VAL A 159 -39.54 21.63 -11.58
C VAL A 159 -40.61 21.56 -12.68
N ALA A 160 -40.52 22.39 -13.72
CA ALA A 160 -41.46 22.36 -14.84
C ALA A 160 -41.36 21.06 -15.65
N ASP A 161 -40.15 20.52 -15.82
CA ASP A 161 -39.97 19.24 -16.52
C ASP A 161 -40.48 18.06 -15.68
N LEU A 162 -40.30 18.09 -14.36
CA LEU A 162 -40.91 17.12 -13.44
C LEU A 162 -42.45 17.12 -13.51
N ALA A 163 -43.07 18.30 -13.68
CA ALA A 163 -44.52 18.40 -13.83
C ALA A 163 -45.02 17.73 -15.12
N LYS A 164 -44.33 17.96 -16.24
CA LYS A 164 -44.66 17.31 -17.53
C LYS A 164 -44.51 15.79 -17.47
N GLU A 165 -43.50 15.29 -16.74
CA GLU A 165 -43.31 13.85 -16.56
C GLU A 165 -44.46 13.20 -15.77
N MET A 166 -45.06 13.91 -14.80
CA MET A 166 -46.19 13.43 -14.02
C MET A 166 -47.51 13.45 -14.81
N ASP A 167 -47.76 14.49 -15.61
CA ASP A 167 -48.97 14.57 -16.46
C ASP A 167 -49.00 13.47 -17.54
N ASN A 168 -47.84 13.07 -18.07
CA ASN A 168 -47.75 11.98 -19.06
C ASN A 168 -47.97 10.57 -18.50
N HIS A 169 -48.07 10.41 -17.17
CA HIS A 169 -48.30 9.12 -16.50
C HIS A 169 -49.71 8.99 -15.89
N GLN A 170 -50.63 9.94 -16.14
CA GLN A 170 -52.04 9.75 -15.78
C GLN A 170 -52.67 8.67 -16.69
N PRO A 171 -53.31 7.62 -16.12
CA PRO A 171 -54.08 6.68 -16.92
C PRO A 171 -55.15 7.46 -17.70
N PRO A 172 -55.49 7.06 -18.94
CA PRO A 172 -56.60 7.66 -19.64
C PRO A 172 -57.85 7.53 -18.78
N ILE A 173 -58.51 8.65 -18.49
CA ILE A 173 -59.80 8.66 -17.81
C ILE A 173 -60.78 7.91 -18.74
N GLN A 174 -61.17 6.69 -18.35
CA GLN A 174 -62.31 5.96 -18.91
C GLN A 174 -63.32 5.70 -17.79
#